data_AF-A0A4Q4CSP7-F1
#
_entry.id   AF-A0A4Q4CSP7-F1
#
_cell.length_a   1.000
_cell.length_b   1.000
_cell.length_c   1.000
_cell.angle_alpha   90.00
_cell.angle_beta   90.00
_cell.angle_gamma   90.00
#
_symmetry.space_group_name_H-M   'P 1'
#
loop_
_entity.id
_entity.type
_entity.pdbx_description
1 polymer ?
#
loop_
_entity_poly.entity_id
_entity_poly.type
_entity_poly.pdbx_seq_one_letter_code
_entity_poly.pdbx_strand_id
1 'polypeptide(L)'
;MEHSTSAVNWQPRNVAKRPGEMARNSLSHFGRGADGILFFQWRASRSGAEKFHSAMLPHAGTSSRVWNEVVDLGAKLGRLAEVRGSRVRADVAILWDFESFWAQDLEWRPSEDVSHDERIRAYYEKLWRDGITGYRFILIGIGVSQFFLAGSGYVLSRANQYNAREAMTWLVGAVGQAGDTELRVLFLSLAVVLPAVFLMTRQLAALELGDDTAKALGVRVETMRLALMLTAVVLIALATAVAGPMAFVALIAGPIASRLVGAGSSALLAAAFVGASIVLAADLVAQHALPAQLPTGVVTGAIGAPYLIWLLVSVNREGRGG
;
A
#
# COMPACT_ATOMS: atom_id res chain seq x y z
N MET A 1 -11.24 -7.25 21.02
CA MET A 1 -11.32 -5.81 20.68
C MET A 1 -12.77 -5.39 20.76
N GLU A 2 -13.05 -4.26 21.41
CA GLU A 2 -14.38 -3.69 21.50
C GLU A 2 -14.41 -2.32 20.79
N HIS A 3 -15.47 -2.05 20.02
CA HIS A 3 -15.72 -0.75 19.40
C HIS A 3 -17.22 -0.55 19.12
N SER A 4 -17.62 0.62 18.65
CA SER A 4 -18.97 1.01 18.30
C SER A 4 -19.30 0.68 16.84
N THR A 5 -20.59 0.61 16.50
CA THR A 5 -21.01 0.44 15.10
C THR A 5 -21.07 1.77 14.32
N SER A 6 -21.18 2.89 15.04
CA SER A 6 -21.24 4.25 14.51
C SER A 6 -20.83 5.26 15.59
N ALA A 7 -21.62 6.31 15.76
CA ALA A 7 -21.44 7.41 16.70
C ALA A 7 -21.38 6.95 18.18
N VAL A 8 -20.67 7.69 19.03
CA VAL A 8 -20.48 7.42 20.48
C VAL A 8 -20.77 8.67 21.32
N ASN A 9 -21.40 8.46 22.48
CA ASN A 9 -21.91 9.51 23.35
C ASN A 9 -20.85 10.31 24.13
N TRP A 10 -19.63 9.78 24.29
CA TRP A 10 -18.57 10.39 25.09
C TRP A 10 -17.62 11.30 24.30
N GLN A 11 -17.72 11.34 22.96
CA GLN A 11 -16.90 12.25 22.16
C GLN A 11 -17.44 13.68 22.25
N PRO A 12 -16.56 14.71 22.20
CA PRO A 12 -16.99 16.11 22.17
C PRO A 12 -17.96 16.43 21.02
N ARG A 13 -17.85 15.68 19.91
CA ARG A 13 -18.78 15.71 18.78
C ARG A 13 -19.15 14.29 18.42
N ASN A 14 -20.44 13.96 18.51
CA ASN A 14 -20.94 12.63 18.24
C ASN A 14 -21.08 12.36 16.73
N VAL A 15 -19.94 12.25 16.04
CA VAL A 15 -19.88 12.05 14.59
C VAL A 15 -20.14 10.58 14.26
N ALA A 16 -21.11 10.33 13.37
CA ALA A 16 -21.37 8.99 12.85
C ALA A 16 -20.22 8.51 11.97
N LYS A 17 -19.88 7.22 12.08
CA LYS A 17 -18.89 6.58 11.21
C LYS A 17 -19.30 6.68 9.75
N ARG A 18 -18.30 6.82 8.87
CA ARG A 18 -18.50 6.80 7.43
C ARG A 18 -18.82 5.37 6.95
N PRO A 19 -19.49 5.22 5.79
CA PRO A 19 -19.76 3.90 5.24
C PRO A 19 -18.49 3.05 5.13
N GLY A 20 -18.52 1.82 5.66
CA GLY A 20 -17.41 0.88 5.60
C GLY A 20 -16.27 1.12 6.60
N GLU A 21 -16.29 2.24 7.33
CA GLU A 21 -15.28 2.56 8.34
C GLU A 21 -15.29 1.55 9.49
N MET A 22 -16.46 1.07 9.90
CA MET A 22 -16.60 0.03 10.91
C MET A 22 -15.91 -1.27 10.50
N ALA A 23 -16.10 -1.70 9.25
CA ALA A 23 -15.46 -2.90 8.73
C ALA A 23 -13.94 -2.73 8.61
N ARG A 24 -13.47 -1.58 8.12
CA ARG A 24 -12.03 -1.25 8.05
C ARG A 24 -11.38 -1.36 9.42
N ASN A 25 -11.97 -0.71 10.43
CA ASN A 25 -11.41 -0.71 11.78
C ASN A 25 -11.40 -2.14 12.36
N SER A 26 -12.53 -2.85 12.25
CA SER A 26 -12.65 -4.23 12.75
C SER A 26 -11.62 -5.17 12.12
N LEU A 27 -11.49 -5.15 10.79
CA LEU A 27 -10.52 -6.00 10.07
C LEU A 27 -9.07 -5.59 10.35
N SER A 28 -8.80 -4.30 10.59
CA SER A 28 -7.47 -3.82 10.97
C SER A 28 -7.01 -4.33 12.33
N HIS A 29 -7.94 -4.47 13.28
CA HIS A 29 -7.66 -5.07 14.59
C HIS A 29 -7.57 -6.59 14.51
N PHE A 30 -8.44 -7.22 13.72
CA PHE A 30 -8.37 -8.65 13.46
C PHE A 30 -7.01 -9.05 12.86
N GLY A 31 -6.54 -8.33 11.84
CA GLY A 31 -5.22 -8.56 11.25
C GLY A 31 -4.03 -8.26 12.18
N ARG A 32 -4.27 -7.60 13.32
CA ARG A 32 -3.28 -7.38 14.40
C ARG A 32 -3.40 -8.40 15.54
N GLY A 33 -4.21 -9.44 15.37
CA GLY A 33 -4.32 -10.55 16.31
C GLY A 33 -5.47 -10.43 17.29
N ALA A 34 -6.49 -9.60 17.00
CA ALA A 34 -7.69 -9.59 17.84
C ALA A 34 -8.49 -10.90 17.67
N ASP A 35 -8.63 -11.67 18.75
CA ASP A 35 -9.41 -12.92 18.78
C ASP A 35 -10.93 -12.72 18.67
N GLY A 36 -11.40 -11.49 18.90
CA GLY A 36 -12.81 -11.15 18.84
C GLY A 36 -13.04 -9.68 18.49
N ILE A 37 -14.08 -9.46 17.68
CA ILE A 37 -14.63 -8.14 17.38
C ILE A 37 -15.96 -8.03 18.12
N LEU A 38 -15.98 -7.17 19.13
CA LEU A 38 -17.09 -6.99 20.05
C LEU A 38 -17.69 -5.60 19.85
N PHE A 39 -19.01 -5.52 20.01
CA PHE A 39 -19.73 -4.26 19.99
C PHE A 39 -20.41 -4.04 21.34
N PHE A 40 -20.25 -2.83 21.87
CA PHE A 40 -20.77 -2.46 23.19
C PHE A 40 -22.28 -2.68 23.31
N GLN A 41 -23.06 -2.33 22.28
CA GLN A 41 -24.51 -2.53 22.26
C GLN A 41 -24.97 -3.40 21.09
N TRP A 42 -25.69 -4.48 21.43
CA TRP A 42 -26.46 -5.25 20.45
C TRP A 42 -27.66 -4.46 19.92
N ARG A 43 -28.42 -3.78 20.78
CA ARG A 43 -29.63 -3.02 20.42
C ARG A 43 -29.60 -1.65 21.08
N ALA A 44 -29.97 -0.62 20.32
CA ALA A 44 -29.97 0.76 20.80
C ALA A 44 -30.93 0.93 21.98
N SER A 45 -30.44 1.53 23.07
CA SER A 45 -31.24 1.80 24.26
C SER A 45 -32.37 2.80 23.97
N ARG A 46 -33.57 2.56 24.51
CA ARG A 46 -34.73 3.44 24.35
C ARG A 46 -34.67 4.70 25.22
N SER A 47 -33.87 4.69 26.29
CA SER A 47 -33.79 5.77 27.27
C SER A 47 -32.40 5.82 27.94
N GLY A 48 -32.14 6.88 28.70
CA GLY A 48 -30.85 7.10 29.38
C GLY A 48 -29.78 7.73 28.48
N ALA A 49 -28.58 7.92 29.05
CA ALA A 49 -27.42 8.50 28.36
C ALA A 49 -26.94 7.62 27.18
N GLU A 50 -27.21 6.32 27.26
CA GLU A 50 -26.79 5.32 26.27
C GLU A 50 -27.58 5.37 24.95
N LYS A 51 -28.69 6.10 24.87
CA LYS A 51 -29.48 6.24 23.63
C LYS A 51 -28.71 6.93 22.50
N PHE A 52 -27.66 7.66 22.84
CA PHE A 52 -26.78 8.36 21.90
C PHE A 52 -25.54 7.53 21.52
N HIS A 53 -25.37 6.36 22.11
CA HIS A 53 -24.33 5.41 21.76
C HIS A 53 -24.88 4.44 20.71
N SER A 54 -24.11 4.19 19.65
CA SER A 54 -24.55 3.35 18.55
C SER A 54 -24.63 1.86 18.92
N ALA A 55 -25.52 1.14 18.25
CA ALA A 55 -25.73 -0.29 18.45
C ALA A 55 -25.76 -1.05 17.13
N MET A 56 -25.60 -2.38 17.20
CA MET A 56 -25.74 -3.26 16.04
C MET A 56 -27.13 -3.16 15.41
N LEU A 57 -28.17 -3.14 16.24
CA LEU A 57 -29.54 -2.88 15.84
C LEU A 57 -29.98 -1.47 16.30
N PRO A 58 -29.90 -0.47 15.40
CA PRO A 58 -30.28 0.90 15.74
C PRO A 58 -31.80 1.07 15.80
N HIS A 59 -32.27 2.23 16.27
CA HIS A 59 -33.70 2.60 16.27
C HIS A 59 -34.32 2.60 14.86
N ALA A 60 -33.51 2.86 13.83
CA ALA A 60 -33.93 2.77 12.43
C ALA A 60 -34.21 1.32 11.97
N GLY A 61 -33.88 0.31 12.77
CA GLY A 61 -34.15 -1.09 12.48
C GLY A 61 -33.23 -1.72 11.42
N THR A 62 -33.69 -2.81 10.84
CA THR A 62 -32.91 -3.66 9.93
C THR A 62 -32.81 -3.12 8.50
N SER A 63 -33.54 -2.07 8.16
CA SER A 63 -33.39 -1.34 6.90
C SER A 63 -32.23 -0.34 6.92
N SER A 64 -31.59 -0.14 8.08
CA SER A 64 -30.53 0.84 8.25
C SER A 64 -29.21 0.41 7.63
N ARG A 65 -28.43 1.38 7.17
CA ARG A 65 -27.04 1.17 6.72
C ARG A 65 -26.20 0.45 7.77
N VAL A 66 -26.32 0.87 9.04
CA VAL A 66 -25.56 0.30 10.16
C VAL A 66 -25.85 -1.19 10.32
N TRP A 67 -27.12 -1.59 10.29
CA TRP A 67 -27.49 -3.00 10.35
C TRP A 67 -26.89 -3.80 9.19
N ASN A 68 -27.01 -3.30 7.97
CA ASN A 68 -26.48 -3.96 6.78
C ASN A 68 -24.95 -4.12 6.85
N GLU A 69 -24.22 -3.08 7.29
CA GLU A 69 -22.76 -3.16 7.47
C GLU A 69 -22.37 -4.15 8.58
N VAL A 70 -23.17 -4.28 9.64
CA VAL A 70 -22.92 -5.26 10.73
C VAL A 70 -23.09 -6.68 10.21
N VAL A 71 -24.16 -6.95 9.47
CA VAL A 71 -24.41 -8.27 8.86
C VAL A 71 -23.32 -8.62 7.85
N ASP A 72 -22.92 -7.66 7.00
CA ASP A 72 -21.84 -7.83 6.03
C ASP A 72 -20.48 -8.08 6.71
N LEU A 73 -20.17 -7.37 7.80
CA LEU A 73 -18.99 -7.64 8.61
C LEU A 73 -19.02 -9.05 9.20
N GLY A 74 -20.16 -9.50 9.72
CA GLY A 74 -20.33 -10.86 10.23
C GLY A 74 -20.08 -11.91 9.14
N ALA A 75 -20.64 -11.70 7.94
CA ALA A 75 -20.39 -12.58 6.79
C ALA A 75 -18.90 -12.60 6.37
N LYS A 76 -18.24 -11.43 6.38
CA LYS A 76 -16.81 -11.30 6.10
C LYS A 76 -15.96 -12.06 7.12
N LEU A 77 -16.24 -11.90 8.41
CA LEU A 77 -15.54 -12.63 9.48
C LEU A 77 -15.79 -14.14 9.38
N GLY A 78 -17.00 -14.56 8.99
CA GLY A 78 -17.30 -15.97 8.73
C GLY A 78 -16.44 -16.59 7.62
N ARG A 79 -16.15 -15.81 6.56
CA ARG A 79 -15.22 -16.24 5.50
C ARG A 79 -13.75 -16.32 5.96
N LEU A 80 -13.40 -15.63 7.05
CA LEU A 80 -12.07 -15.66 7.65
C LEU A 80 -11.93 -16.75 8.72
N ALA A 81 -12.85 -17.71 8.79
CA ALA A 81 -12.78 -18.81 9.75
C ALA A 81 -11.49 -19.65 9.61
N GLU A 82 -10.89 -19.70 8.41
CA GLU A 82 -9.64 -20.43 8.14
C GLU A 82 -8.43 -19.90 8.92
N VAL A 83 -8.41 -18.61 9.28
CA VAL A 83 -7.33 -18.02 10.06
C VAL A 83 -7.61 -18.05 11.57
N ARG A 84 -8.70 -18.68 12.02
CA ARG A 84 -9.01 -18.82 13.45
C ARG A 84 -7.93 -19.67 14.14
N GLY A 85 -7.34 -19.13 15.21
CA GLY A 85 -6.23 -19.76 15.93
C GLY A 85 -4.85 -19.50 15.33
N SER A 86 -4.77 -18.74 14.23
CA SER A 86 -3.49 -18.18 13.76
C SER A 86 -2.91 -17.23 14.80
N ARG A 87 -1.59 -17.06 14.79
CA ARG A 87 -0.86 -16.20 15.74
C ARG A 87 -0.20 -15.06 15.01
N VAL A 88 -0.54 -13.84 15.38
CA VAL A 88 0.19 -12.66 14.94
C VAL A 88 1.48 -12.54 15.77
N ARG A 89 2.62 -12.44 15.09
CA ARG A 89 3.91 -12.10 15.72
C ARG A 89 4.11 -10.59 15.64
N ALA A 90 4.26 -9.96 16.79
CA ALA A 90 4.65 -8.56 16.92
C ALA A 90 6.00 -8.47 17.62
N ASP A 91 6.89 -7.61 17.13
CA ASP A 91 8.20 -7.38 17.75
C ASP A 91 8.07 -6.64 19.09
N VAL A 92 7.03 -5.80 19.21
CA VAL A 92 6.72 -5.03 20.40
C VAL A 92 5.21 -5.03 20.64
N ALA A 93 4.80 -5.23 21.89
CA ALA A 93 3.42 -5.13 22.32
C ALA A 93 3.28 -3.96 23.32
N ILE A 94 2.26 -3.12 23.12
CA ILE A 94 1.87 -2.10 24.09
C ILE A 94 0.71 -2.66 24.90
N LEU A 95 0.88 -2.79 26.22
CA LEU A 95 -0.18 -3.21 27.11
C LEU A 95 -1.02 -2.00 27.51
N TRP A 96 -2.33 -2.06 27.24
CA TRP A 96 -3.30 -1.12 27.79
C TRP A 96 -3.83 -1.69 29.10
N ASP A 97 -3.56 -1.01 30.21
CA ASP A 97 -3.96 -1.44 31.54
C ASP A 97 -5.05 -0.52 32.09
N PHE A 98 -6.21 -1.09 32.43
CA PHE A 98 -7.36 -0.33 32.90
C PHE A 98 -7.10 0.33 34.25
N GLU A 99 -6.40 -0.33 35.16
CA GLU A 99 -6.08 0.24 36.47
C GLU A 99 -5.17 1.46 36.34
N SER A 100 -4.16 1.37 35.47
CA SER A 100 -3.28 2.49 35.13
C SER A 100 -4.04 3.65 34.46
N PHE A 101 -4.99 3.34 33.57
CA PHE A 101 -5.86 4.35 32.95
C PHE A 101 -6.69 5.09 34.02
N TRP A 102 -7.40 4.36 34.87
CA TRP A 102 -8.21 4.96 35.94
C TRP A 102 -7.35 5.75 36.93
N ALA A 103 -6.20 5.22 37.35
CA ALA A 103 -5.34 5.90 38.30
C ALA A 103 -4.77 7.24 37.79
N GLN A 104 -4.56 7.36 36.48
CA GLN A 104 -3.90 8.54 35.86
C GLN A 104 -4.88 9.57 35.30
N ASP A 105 -6.09 9.17 34.91
CA ASP A 105 -7.05 10.07 34.25
C ASP A 105 -8.17 10.56 35.18
N LEU A 106 -8.20 10.12 36.45
CA LEU A 106 -9.10 10.66 37.48
C LEU A 106 -8.63 12.03 38.00
N GLU A 107 -9.57 12.80 38.54
CA GLU A 107 -9.30 14.14 39.11
C GLU A 107 -8.30 14.07 40.29
N TRP A 108 -8.31 12.97 41.04
CA TRP A 108 -7.38 12.70 42.16
C TRP A 108 -6.17 11.85 41.75
N ARG A 109 -5.68 12.05 40.53
CA ARG A 109 -4.50 11.38 39.99
C ARG A 109 -3.21 11.74 40.76
N PRO A 110 -2.22 10.82 40.83
CA PRO A 110 -0.94 11.08 41.51
C PRO A 110 -0.12 12.24 40.94
N SER A 111 -0.30 12.58 39.66
CA SER A 111 0.38 13.69 38.99
C SER A 111 -0.45 14.18 37.81
N GLU A 112 -0.44 15.48 37.55
CA GLU A 112 -1.06 16.08 36.36
C GLU A 112 -0.11 16.13 35.14
N ASP A 113 1.19 15.87 35.37
CA ASP A 113 2.23 15.97 34.35
C ASP A 113 2.19 14.77 33.37
N VAL A 114 1.46 13.72 33.72
CA VAL A 114 1.42 12.45 32.99
C VAL A 114 -0.02 11.97 32.88
N SER A 115 -0.49 11.72 31.65
CA SER A 115 -1.76 11.02 31.40
C SER A 115 -1.53 9.68 30.69
N HIS A 116 -2.48 8.76 30.87
CA HIS A 116 -2.33 7.41 30.31
C HIS A 116 -2.31 7.43 28.78
N ASP A 117 -3.25 8.16 28.17
CA ASP A 117 -3.34 8.31 26.71
C ASP A 117 -2.08 8.98 26.12
N GLU A 118 -1.54 10.00 26.78
CA GLU A 118 -0.31 10.68 26.34
C GLU A 118 0.89 9.73 26.34
N ARG A 119 1.08 8.95 27.42
CA ARG A 119 2.18 7.99 27.50
C ARG A 119 2.07 6.88 26.47
N ILE A 120 0.87 6.30 26.31
CA ILE A 120 0.64 5.24 25.32
C ILE A 120 0.91 5.76 23.90
N ARG A 121 0.45 6.97 23.57
CA ARG A 121 0.72 7.60 22.27
C ARG A 121 2.20 7.91 22.07
N ALA A 122 2.90 8.41 23.08
CA ALA A 122 4.33 8.70 22.98
C ALA A 122 5.14 7.44 22.63
N TYR A 123 4.87 6.32 23.32
CA TYR A 123 5.51 5.04 22.98
C TYR A 123 5.10 4.53 21.59
N TYR A 124 3.81 4.59 21.26
CA TYR A 124 3.31 4.18 19.94
C TYR A 124 3.96 4.99 18.81
N GLU A 125 4.00 6.32 18.92
CA GLU A 125 4.61 7.20 17.93
C GLU A 125 6.11 6.94 17.78
N LYS A 126 6.81 6.70 18.88
CA LYS A 126 8.24 6.37 18.83
C LYS A 126 8.48 5.05 18.10
N LEU A 127 7.74 4.00 18.44
CA LEU A 127 7.83 2.68 17.79
C LEU A 127 7.43 2.75 16.31
N TRP A 128 6.44 3.59 15.98
CA TRP A 128 6.05 3.87 14.59
C TRP A 128 7.18 4.57 13.81
N ARG A 129 7.78 5.62 14.39
CA ARG A 129 8.90 6.37 13.80
C ARG A 129 10.14 5.50 13.64
N ASP A 130 10.38 4.57 14.57
CA ASP A 130 11.51 3.64 14.52
C ASP A 130 11.33 2.54 13.45
N GLY A 131 10.17 2.52 12.76
CA GLY A 131 10.00 1.74 11.53
C GLY A 131 9.81 0.24 11.77
N ILE A 132 9.24 -0.13 12.93
CA ILE A 132 8.77 -1.50 13.20
C ILE A 132 7.66 -1.90 12.19
N THR A 133 7.05 -0.92 11.52
CA THR A 133 6.26 -1.07 10.29
C THR A 133 7.03 -0.56 9.07
N GLY A 134 6.91 -1.24 7.91
CA GLY A 134 7.76 -1.15 6.69
C GLY A 134 7.96 0.22 6.00
N TYR A 135 7.60 1.33 6.62
CA TYR A 135 7.77 2.71 6.15
C TYR A 135 9.25 3.11 5.98
N ARG A 136 10.16 2.52 6.76
CA ARG A 136 11.61 2.81 6.72
C ARG A 136 12.22 2.49 5.35
N PHE A 137 11.76 1.43 4.68
CA PHE A 137 12.29 1.03 3.37
C PHE A 137 11.98 2.09 2.29
N ILE A 138 10.77 2.65 2.30
CA ILE A 138 10.34 3.69 1.36
C ILE A 138 11.18 4.96 1.57
N LEU A 139 11.32 5.41 2.82
CA LEU A 139 12.09 6.62 3.14
C LEU A 139 13.57 6.48 2.81
N ILE A 140 14.19 5.33 3.13
CA ILE A 140 15.58 5.04 2.73
C ILE A 140 15.71 5.07 1.20
N GLY A 141 14.78 4.42 0.49
CA GLY A 141 14.76 4.41 -0.97
C GLY A 141 14.67 5.81 -1.58
N ILE A 142 13.79 6.67 -1.05
CA ILE A 142 13.67 8.06 -1.48
C ILE A 142 14.98 8.83 -1.22
N GLY A 143 15.55 8.71 -0.01
CA GLY A 143 16.80 9.40 0.34
C GLY A 143 17.97 9.00 -0.56
N VAL A 144 18.15 7.69 -0.79
CA VAL A 144 19.20 7.16 -1.68
C VAL A 144 18.96 7.61 -3.13
N SER A 145 17.71 7.58 -3.60
CA SER A 145 17.34 8.07 -4.94
C SER A 145 17.70 9.55 -5.12
N GLN A 146 17.33 10.40 -4.17
CA GLN A 146 17.67 11.83 -4.21
C GLN A 146 19.18 12.08 -4.17
N PHE A 147 19.93 11.30 -3.40
CA PHE A 147 21.39 11.36 -3.38
C PHE A 147 22.00 11.07 -4.76
N PHE A 148 21.56 10.01 -5.43
CA PHE A 148 22.03 9.68 -6.78
C PHE A 148 21.59 10.72 -7.82
N LEU A 149 20.37 11.23 -7.73
CA LEU A 149 19.90 12.30 -8.62
C LEU A 149 20.73 13.58 -8.46
N ALA A 150 21.05 13.97 -7.23
CA ALA A 150 21.94 15.10 -6.96
C ALA A 150 23.35 14.86 -7.50
N GLY A 151 23.89 13.64 -7.35
CA GLY A 151 25.17 13.23 -7.94
C GLY A 151 25.18 13.33 -9.46
N SER A 152 24.15 12.80 -10.12
CA SER A 152 23.98 12.91 -11.58
C SER A 152 23.87 14.36 -12.03
N GLY A 153 23.13 15.20 -11.28
CA GLY A 153 23.02 16.63 -11.55
C GLY A 153 24.36 17.36 -11.41
N TYR A 154 25.17 17.01 -10.41
CA TYR A 154 26.52 17.55 -10.25
C TYR A 154 27.43 17.18 -11.41
N VAL A 155 27.44 15.90 -11.83
CA VAL A 155 28.23 15.45 -13.00
C VAL A 155 27.77 16.18 -14.26
N LEU A 156 26.45 16.33 -14.45
CA LEU A 156 25.87 17.04 -15.59
C LEU A 156 26.27 18.52 -15.63
N SER A 157 26.39 19.16 -14.47
CA SER A 157 26.83 20.56 -14.36
C SER A 157 28.28 20.78 -14.82
N ARG A 158 29.10 19.71 -14.84
CA ARG A 158 30.49 19.72 -15.27
C ARG A 158 30.69 19.18 -16.69
N ALA A 159 29.65 18.63 -17.30
CA ALA A 159 29.72 17.98 -18.60
C ALA A 159 29.78 19.01 -19.75
N ASN A 160 30.43 18.64 -20.86
CA ASN A 160 30.38 19.42 -22.09
C ASN A 160 28.95 19.46 -22.65
N GLN A 161 28.57 20.52 -23.38
CA GLN A 161 27.20 20.72 -23.88
C GLN A 161 26.67 19.53 -24.68
N TYR A 162 27.52 18.85 -25.45
CA TYR A 162 27.13 17.66 -26.21
C TYR A 162 26.71 16.51 -25.29
N ASN A 163 27.61 16.06 -24.42
CA ASN A 163 27.35 14.98 -23.45
C ASN A 163 26.19 15.34 -22.51
N ALA A 164 26.04 16.62 -22.16
CA ALA A 164 24.95 17.06 -21.31
C ALA A 164 23.58 16.92 -21.99
N ARG A 165 23.47 17.25 -23.29
CA ARG A 165 22.23 17.06 -24.04
C ARG A 165 21.88 15.59 -24.19
N GLU A 166 22.86 14.75 -24.52
CA GLU A 166 22.66 13.31 -24.64
C GLU A 166 22.20 12.68 -23.31
N ALA A 167 22.85 13.03 -22.20
CA ALA A 167 22.46 12.58 -20.87
C ALA A 167 21.06 13.07 -20.46
N MET A 168 20.69 14.32 -20.79
CA MET A 168 19.34 14.83 -20.52
C MET A 168 18.28 14.07 -21.30
N THR A 169 18.54 13.68 -22.56
CA THR A 169 17.62 12.85 -23.34
C THR A 169 17.48 11.45 -22.72
N TRP A 170 18.59 10.84 -22.29
CA TRP A 170 18.56 9.54 -21.63
C TRP A 170 17.79 9.56 -20.30
N LEU A 171 17.94 10.62 -19.51
CA LEU A 171 17.24 10.80 -18.21
C LEU A 171 15.72 10.94 -18.32
N VAL A 172 15.18 11.24 -19.51
CA VAL A 172 13.73 11.25 -19.76
C VAL A 172 13.21 9.86 -20.14
N GLY A 173 14.07 9.04 -20.76
CA GLY A 173 13.73 7.72 -21.28
C GLY A 173 13.08 7.76 -22.67
N ALA A 174 13.60 6.93 -23.56
CA ALA A 174 13.12 6.78 -24.93
C ALA A 174 13.34 5.35 -25.42
N VAL A 175 12.34 4.82 -26.12
CA VAL A 175 12.47 3.55 -26.84
C VAL A 175 13.26 3.79 -28.12
N GLY A 176 14.16 2.88 -28.47
CA GLY A 176 14.92 2.92 -29.73
C GLY A 176 16.29 3.61 -29.68
N GLN A 177 16.77 4.03 -28.50
CA GLN A 177 18.13 4.59 -28.34
C GLN A 177 19.21 3.54 -28.10
N ALA A 178 18.83 2.29 -27.83
CA ALA A 178 19.76 1.22 -27.52
C ALA A 178 20.42 0.63 -28.78
N GLY A 179 21.73 0.41 -28.71
CA GLY A 179 22.48 -0.26 -29.76
C GLY A 179 22.39 -1.79 -29.71
N ASP A 180 23.03 -2.44 -30.68
CA ASP A 180 23.01 -3.89 -30.84
C ASP A 180 23.65 -4.64 -29.66
N THR A 181 24.62 -4.02 -29.00
CA THR A 181 25.32 -4.62 -27.85
C THR A 181 24.43 -4.59 -26.62
N GLU A 182 23.80 -3.45 -26.34
CA GLU A 182 22.85 -3.25 -25.24
C GLU A 182 21.66 -4.21 -25.37
N LEU A 183 21.12 -4.35 -26.58
CA LEU A 183 20.02 -5.28 -26.85
C LEU A 183 20.44 -6.75 -26.66
N ARG A 184 21.65 -7.14 -27.09
CA ARG A 184 22.19 -8.50 -26.85
C ARG A 184 22.35 -8.77 -25.37
N VAL A 185 22.92 -7.83 -24.61
CA VAL A 185 23.09 -7.95 -23.15
C VAL A 185 21.73 -8.05 -22.46
N LEU A 186 20.76 -7.23 -22.86
CA LEU A 186 19.39 -7.29 -22.33
C LEU A 186 18.75 -8.65 -22.59
N PHE A 187 18.83 -9.15 -23.82
CA PHE A 187 18.23 -10.43 -24.19
C PHE A 187 18.83 -11.61 -23.39
N LEU A 188 20.16 -11.66 -23.31
CA LEU A 188 20.87 -12.68 -22.52
C LEU A 188 20.52 -12.57 -21.03
N SER A 189 20.45 -11.36 -20.49
CA SER A 189 20.09 -11.13 -19.08
C SER A 189 18.64 -11.55 -18.79
N LEU A 190 17.70 -11.22 -19.69
CA LEU A 190 16.30 -11.65 -19.56
C LEU A 190 16.16 -13.17 -19.64
N ALA A 191 16.94 -13.84 -20.50
CA ALA A 191 16.94 -15.30 -20.56
C ALA A 191 17.34 -15.96 -19.23
N VAL A 192 18.16 -15.28 -18.41
CA VAL A 192 18.55 -15.75 -17.08
C VAL A 192 17.55 -15.34 -15.99
N VAL A 193 17.03 -14.11 -16.05
CA VAL A 193 16.17 -13.54 -14.98
C VAL A 193 14.72 -14.02 -15.09
N LEU A 194 14.18 -14.19 -16.30
CA LEU A 194 12.79 -14.65 -16.48
C LEU A 194 12.50 -16.01 -15.83
N PRO A 195 13.36 -17.04 -15.95
CA PRO A 195 13.17 -18.30 -15.23
C PRO A 195 13.02 -18.10 -13.71
N ALA A 196 13.83 -17.22 -13.10
CA ALA A 196 13.72 -16.92 -11.67
C ALA A 196 12.36 -16.29 -11.33
N VAL A 197 11.87 -15.38 -12.16
CA VAL A 197 10.53 -14.79 -12.01
C VAL A 197 9.44 -15.86 -12.06
N PHE A 198 9.48 -16.75 -13.05
CA PHE A 198 8.51 -17.84 -13.18
C PHE A 198 8.55 -18.79 -11.97
N LEU A 199 9.74 -19.14 -11.50
CA LEU A 199 9.93 -19.97 -10.31
C LEU A 199 9.39 -19.34 -9.03
N MET A 200 9.28 -18.00 -8.99
CA MET A 200 8.79 -17.21 -7.85
C MET A 200 7.27 -16.93 -7.89
N THR A 201 6.59 -17.16 -9.02
CA THR A 201 5.16 -16.84 -9.17
C THR A 201 4.27 -17.54 -8.15
N ARG A 202 4.57 -18.81 -7.83
CA ARG A 202 3.80 -19.59 -6.84
C ARG A 202 3.96 -19.05 -5.43
N GLN A 203 5.17 -18.63 -5.07
CA GLN A 203 5.50 -18.12 -3.75
C GLN A 203 5.00 -16.68 -3.59
N LEU A 204 4.93 -15.91 -4.69
CA LEU A 204 4.24 -14.62 -4.71
C LEU A 204 2.74 -14.79 -4.41
N ALA A 205 2.07 -15.75 -5.05
CA ALA A 205 0.67 -16.06 -4.75
C ALA A 205 0.48 -16.50 -3.28
N ALA A 206 1.41 -17.27 -2.72
CA ALA A 206 1.38 -17.64 -1.30
C ALA A 206 1.56 -16.42 -0.37
N LEU A 207 2.41 -15.45 -0.74
CA LEU A 207 2.59 -14.20 0.00
C LEU A 207 1.36 -13.28 -0.07
N GLU A 208 0.60 -13.32 -1.17
CA GLU A 208 -0.66 -12.57 -1.31
C GLU A 208 -1.75 -13.06 -0.33
N LEU A 209 -1.68 -14.32 0.12
CA LEU A 209 -2.57 -14.90 1.14
C LEU A 209 -2.25 -14.45 2.57
N GLY A 210 -1.17 -13.67 2.75
CA GLY A 210 -0.70 -13.19 4.05
C GLY A 210 0.50 -13.96 4.59
N ASP A 211 1.29 -13.28 5.41
CA ASP A 211 2.59 -13.77 5.90
C ASP A 211 2.48 -15.06 6.72
N ASP A 212 1.40 -15.23 7.49
CA ASP A 212 1.20 -16.41 8.33
C ASP A 212 0.77 -17.64 7.51
N THR A 213 -0.09 -17.45 6.51
CA THR A 213 -0.48 -18.48 5.54
C THR A 213 0.72 -18.91 4.69
N ALA A 214 1.53 -17.96 4.23
CA ALA A 214 2.75 -18.24 3.47
C ALA A 214 3.76 -19.07 4.28
N LYS A 215 3.96 -18.73 5.57
CA LYS A 215 4.80 -19.51 6.49
C LYS A 215 4.27 -20.92 6.69
N ALA A 216 2.94 -21.09 6.83
CA ALA A 216 2.32 -22.40 6.97
C ALA A 216 2.49 -23.28 5.72
N LEU A 217 2.54 -22.67 4.53
CA LEU A 217 2.85 -23.33 3.25
C LEU A 217 4.36 -23.59 3.05
N GLY A 218 5.20 -23.32 4.05
CA GLY A 218 6.64 -23.56 4.01
C GLY A 218 7.47 -22.47 3.33
N VAL A 219 6.87 -21.31 3.01
CA VAL A 219 7.58 -20.19 2.39
C VAL A 219 8.37 -19.41 3.44
N ARG A 220 9.67 -19.24 3.19
CA ARG A 220 10.54 -18.34 3.97
C ARG A 220 10.25 -16.89 3.57
N VAL A 221 9.26 -16.26 4.21
CA VAL A 221 8.70 -14.96 3.84
C VAL A 221 9.76 -13.88 3.65
N GLU A 222 10.68 -13.71 4.60
CA GLU A 222 11.71 -12.65 4.53
C GLU A 222 12.68 -12.88 3.37
N THR A 223 13.19 -14.11 3.23
CA THR A 223 14.09 -14.47 2.12
C THR A 223 13.40 -14.32 0.77
N MET A 224 12.13 -14.73 0.67
CA MET A 224 11.35 -14.61 -0.57
C MET A 224 11.08 -13.14 -0.90
N ARG A 225 10.72 -12.31 0.08
CA ARG A 225 10.55 -10.86 -0.11
C ARG A 225 11.83 -10.21 -0.62
N LEU A 226 12.97 -10.54 -0.02
CA LEU A 226 14.29 -10.07 -0.46
C LEU A 226 14.60 -10.52 -1.88
N ALA A 227 14.37 -11.79 -2.20
CA ALA A 227 14.64 -12.34 -3.52
C ALA A 227 13.72 -11.73 -4.61
N LEU A 228 12.43 -11.50 -4.30
CA LEU A 228 11.49 -10.78 -5.17
C LEU A 228 11.93 -9.33 -5.40
N MET A 229 12.33 -8.61 -4.34
CA MET A 229 12.83 -7.25 -4.45
C MET A 229 14.10 -7.19 -5.31
N LEU A 230 15.07 -8.07 -5.08
CA LEU A 230 16.29 -8.13 -5.90
C LEU A 230 15.99 -8.43 -7.36
N THR A 231 15.10 -9.38 -7.63
CA THR A 231 14.70 -9.74 -9.00
C THR A 231 14.01 -8.55 -9.69
N ALA A 232 13.10 -7.88 -8.99
CA ALA A 232 12.44 -6.68 -9.50
C ALA A 232 13.45 -5.54 -9.77
N VAL A 233 14.40 -5.31 -8.86
CA VAL A 233 15.46 -4.31 -9.03
C VAL A 233 16.32 -4.63 -10.26
N VAL A 234 16.71 -5.89 -10.46
CA VAL A 234 17.50 -6.30 -11.63
C VAL A 234 16.71 -6.06 -12.92
N LEU A 235 15.43 -6.45 -12.98
CA LEU A 235 14.59 -6.21 -14.16
C LEU A 235 14.42 -4.72 -14.47
N ILE A 236 14.16 -3.90 -13.44
CA ILE A 236 14.01 -2.45 -13.58
C ILE A 236 15.34 -1.83 -14.02
N ALA A 237 16.47 -2.26 -13.45
CA ALA A 237 17.79 -1.76 -13.81
C ALA A 237 18.14 -2.08 -15.27
N LEU A 238 17.87 -3.30 -15.73
CA LEU A 238 18.08 -3.71 -17.13
C LEU A 238 17.20 -2.90 -18.09
N ALA A 239 15.91 -2.73 -17.78
CA ALA A 239 15.01 -1.91 -18.58
C ALA A 239 15.45 -0.44 -18.63
N THR A 240 15.85 0.12 -17.48
CA THR A 240 16.33 1.50 -17.34
C THR A 240 17.64 1.72 -18.07
N ALA A 241 18.57 0.75 -18.06
CA ALA A 241 19.85 0.87 -18.76
C ALA A 241 19.67 1.04 -20.27
N VAL A 242 18.71 0.31 -20.86
CA VAL A 242 18.47 0.27 -22.31
C VAL A 242 17.58 1.42 -22.77
N ALA A 243 16.48 1.70 -22.05
CA ALA A 243 15.45 2.63 -22.51
C ALA A 243 15.38 3.91 -21.68
N GLY A 244 16.24 4.07 -20.68
CA GLY A 244 16.17 5.15 -19.69
C GLY A 244 15.01 4.98 -18.69
N PRO A 245 14.89 5.87 -17.70
CA PRO A 245 13.89 5.76 -16.66
C PRO A 245 12.50 6.19 -17.18
N MET A 246 11.59 5.22 -17.36
CA MET A 246 10.21 5.49 -17.75
C MET A 246 9.27 5.47 -16.55
N ALA A 247 8.71 6.64 -16.21
CA ALA A 247 7.79 6.78 -15.08
C ALA A 247 6.35 6.33 -15.41
N PHE A 248 5.58 6.03 -14.37
CA PHE A 248 4.11 5.76 -14.38
C PHE A 248 3.61 4.50 -15.09
N VAL A 249 4.42 3.82 -15.91
CA VAL A 249 3.98 2.59 -16.62
C VAL A 249 3.49 1.52 -15.64
N ALA A 250 4.28 1.22 -14.60
CA ALA A 250 3.93 0.21 -13.60
C ALA A 250 2.67 0.59 -12.79
N LEU A 251 2.43 1.90 -12.56
CA LEU A 251 1.27 2.39 -11.82
C LEU A 251 -0.04 2.10 -12.56
N ILE A 252 -0.01 2.13 -13.90
CA ILE A 252 -1.18 1.92 -14.75
C ILE A 252 -1.33 0.45 -15.14
N ALA A 253 -0.22 -0.21 -15.49
CA ALA A 253 -0.24 -1.57 -16.04
C ALA A 253 -0.80 -2.62 -15.06
N GLY A 254 -0.39 -2.56 -13.79
CA GLY A 254 -0.83 -3.51 -12.76
C GLY A 254 -2.35 -3.51 -12.55
N PRO A 255 -2.96 -2.36 -12.19
CA PRO A 255 -4.41 -2.28 -11.99
C PRO A 255 -5.26 -2.63 -13.21
N ILE A 256 -4.77 -2.40 -14.43
CA ILE A 256 -5.45 -2.82 -15.65
C ILE A 256 -5.35 -4.34 -15.81
N ALA A 257 -4.14 -4.90 -15.67
CA ALA A 257 -3.92 -6.34 -15.76
C ALA A 257 -4.74 -7.14 -14.75
N SER A 258 -4.77 -6.71 -13.48
CA SER A 258 -5.59 -7.36 -12.45
C SER A 258 -7.09 -7.35 -12.78
N ARG A 259 -7.59 -6.31 -13.47
CA ARG A 259 -8.98 -6.25 -13.92
C ARG A 259 -9.25 -7.16 -15.14
N LEU A 260 -8.27 -7.36 -16.00
CA LEU A 260 -8.40 -8.19 -17.20
C LEU A 260 -8.40 -9.69 -16.90
N VAL A 261 -7.52 -10.15 -15.99
CA VAL A 261 -7.40 -11.60 -15.70
C VAL A 261 -8.38 -12.07 -14.62
N GLY A 262 -8.92 -11.15 -13.80
CA GLY A 262 -9.89 -11.46 -12.75
C GLY A 262 -9.26 -11.89 -11.42
N ALA A 263 -10.10 -12.11 -10.40
CA ALA A 263 -9.65 -12.47 -9.06
C ALA A 263 -9.15 -13.92 -8.99
N GLY A 264 -7.96 -14.15 -8.45
CA GLY A 264 -7.40 -15.49 -8.18
C GLY A 264 -6.32 -15.98 -9.15
N SER A 265 -6.02 -15.23 -10.22
CA SER A 265 -4.96 -15.55 -11.18
C SER A 265 -3.77 -14.59 -11.05
N SER A 266 -2.56 -15.09 -11.27
CA SER A 266 -1.37 -14.23 -11.34
C SER A 266 -1.49 -13.23 -12.49
N ALA A 267 -1.61 -11.95 -12.17
CA ALA A 267 -1.69 -10.88 -13.16
C ALA A 267 -0.32 -10.51 -13.76
N LEU A 268 0.76 -11.27 -13.47
CA LEU A 268 2.13 -10.90 -13.80
C LEU A 268 2.37 -10.80 -15.32
N LEU A 269 2.02 -11.85 -16.07
CA LEU A 269 2.18 -11.84 -17.53
C LEU A 269 1.26 -10.80 -18.18
N ALA A 270 0.03 -10.70 -17.71
CA ALA A 270 -0.89 -9.68 -18.18
C ALA A 270 -0.35 -8.26 -17.91
N ALA A 271 0.25 -8.01 -16.75
CA ALA A 271 0.86 -6.72 -16.41
C ALA A 271 2.06 -6.42 -17.30
N ALA A 272 2.87 -7.43 -17.65
CA ALA A 272 3.98 -7.29 -18.59
C ALA A 272 3.48 -6.90 -20.00
N PHE A 273 2.47 -7.60 -20.52
CA PHE A 273 1.90 -7.28 -21.84
C PHE A 273 1.17 -5.94 -21.87
N VAL A 274 0.40 -5.61 -20.83
CA VAL A 274 -0.25 -4.31 -20.71
C VAL A 274 0.79 -3.20 -20.64
N GLY A 275 1.85 -3.38 -19.85
CA GLY A 275 2.97 -2.43 -19.77
C GLY A 275 3.65 -2.24 -21.13
N ALA A 276 3.96 -3.33 -21.83
CA ALA A 276 4.54 -3.28 -23.18
C ALA A 276 3.64 -2.54 -24.18
N SER A 277 2.34 -2.83 -24.17
CA SER A 277 1.36 -2.15 -25.01
C SER A 277 1.27 -0.65 -24.71
N ILE A 278 1.31 -0.25 -23.43
CA ILE A 278 1.31 1.16 -23.02
C ILE A 278 2.57 1.86 -23.55
N VAL A 279 3.74 1.25 -23.38
CA VAL A 279 5.01 1.84 -23.82
C VAL A 279 5.05 1.96 -25.35
N LEU A 280 4.67 0.92 -26.09
CA LEU A 280 4.64 0.94 -27.56
C LEU A 280 3.62 1.95 -28.10
N ALA A 281 2.45 2.05 -27.47
CA ALA A 281 1.46 3.07 -27.85
C ALA A 281 1.97 4.48 -27.58
N ALA A 282 2.61 4.71 -26.42
CA ALA A 282 3.23 5.99 -26.10
C ALA A 282 4.34 6.34 -27.09
N ASP A 283 5.12 5.35 -27.52
CA ASP A 283 6.19 5.54 -28.51
C ASP A 283 5.65 5.91 -29.89
N LEU A 284 4.61 5.21 -30.36
CA LEU A 284 3.92 5.56 -31.61
C LEU A 284 3.36 6.98 -31.58
N VAL A 285 2.74 7.39 -30.47
CA VAL A 285 2.24 8.76 -30.27
C VAL A 285 3.39 9.77 -30.28
N ALA A 286 4.49 9.46 -29.59
CA ALA A 286 5.66 10.34 -29.49
C ALA A 286 6.32 10.59 -30.86
N GLN A 287 6.31 9.59 -31.74
CA GLN A 287 6.94 9.65 -33.07
C GLN A 287 6.02 10.20 -34.17
N HIS A 288 4.71 9.90 -34.14
CA HIS A 288 3.81 10.14 -35.28
C HIS A 288 2.70 11.14 -35.02
N ALA A 289 2.28 11.34 -33.76
CA ALA A 289 1.12 12.18 -33.44
C ALA A 289 1.49 13.59 -32.96
N LEU A 290 2.76 13.82 -32.62
CA LEU A 290 3.25 15.10 -32.10
C LEU A 290 4.05 15.87 -33.16
N PRO A 291 4.00 17.21 -33.16
CA PRO A 291 4.69 18.05 -34.14
C PRO A 291 6.21 18.05 -33.98
N ALA A 292 6.73 17.56 -32.85
CA ALA A 292 8.14 17.35 -32.60
C ALA A 292 8.34 15.94 -32.06
N GLN A 293 9.45 15.30 -32.46
CA GLN A 293 9.84 13.99 -31.92
C GLN A 293 10.23 14.17 -30.46
N LEU A 294 9.41 13.63 -29.56
CA LEU A 294 9.67 13.66 -28.13
C LEU A 294 10.12 12.28 -27.64
N PRO A 295 10.91 12.20 -26.57
CA PRO A 295 11.17 10.94 -25.88
C PRO A 295 9.88 10.28 -25.42
N THR A 296 9.78 8.96 -25.56
CA THR A 296 8.62 8.14 -25.15
C THR A 296 8.19 8.42 -23.70
N GLY A 297 9.16 8.65 -22.80
CA GLY A 297 8.93 8.93 -21.38
C GLY A 297 8.13 10.23 -21.12
N VAL A 298 8.17 11.21 -22.04
CA VAL A 298 7.35 12.43 -21.94
C VAL A 298 5.87 12.08 -22.07
N VAL A 299 5.52 11.21 -23.02
CA VAL A 299 4.13 10.82 -23.27
C VAL A 299 3.59 9.98 -22.11
N THR A 300 4.37 9.01 -21.62
CA THR A 300 3.95 8.21 -20.45
C THR A 300 3.84 9.07 -19.19
N GLY A 301 4.71 10.04 -19.00
CA GLY A 301 4.64 11.03 -17.91
C GLY A 301 3.40 11.92 -18.00
N ALA A 302 3.10 12.45 -19.18
CA ALA A 302 1.95 13.32 -19.42
C ALA A 302 0.61 12.63 -19.15
N ILE A 303 0.50 11.32 -19.41
CA ILE A 303 -0.70 10.52 -19.11
C ILE A 303 -0.71 10.08 -17.65
N GLY A 304 0.44 9.65 -17.14
CA GLY A 304 0.58 9.06 -15.81
C GLY A 304 0.39 10.03 -14.65
N ALA A 305 0.88 11.27 -14.78
CA ALA A 305 0.75 12.27 -13.72
C ALA A 305 -0.72 12.66 -13.42
N PRO A 306 -1.57 12.98 -14.43
CA PRO A 306 -3.01 13.17 -14.21
C PRO A 306 -3.70 11.94 -13.62
N TYR A 307 -3.32 10.74 -14.06
CA TYR A 307 -3.87 9.49 -13.51
C TYR A 307 -3.54 9.35 -12.02
N LEU A 308 -2.29 9.60 -11.62
CA LEU A 308 -1.88 9.56 -10.22
C LEU A 308 -2.64 10.61 -9.39
N ILE A 309 -2.78 11.84 -9.90
CA ILE A 309 -3.55 12.90 -9.23
C ILE A 309 -5.01 12.46 -9.05
N TRP A 310 -5.63 11.92 -10.11
CA TRP A 310 -7.00 11.41 -10.05
C TRP A 310 -7.13 10.31 -9.00
N LEU A 311 -6.18 9.37 -8.94
CA LEU A 311 -6.17 8.26 -7.99
C LEU A 311 -5.98 8.75 -6.55
N LEU A 312 -5.09 9.72 -6.33
CA LEU A 312 -4.92 10.37 -5.02
C LEU A 312 -6.20 11.10 -4.59
N VAL A 313 -6.84 11.84 -5.51
CA VAL A 313 -8.10 12.54 -5.23
C VAL A 313 -9.23 11.56 -4.95
N SER A 314 -9.34 10.44 -5.69
CA SER A 314 -10.37 9.44 -5.45
C SER A 314 -10.18 8.73 -4.11
N VAL A 315 -8.94 8.34 -3.78
CA VAL A 315 -8.61 7.68 -2.50
C VAL A 315 -8.80 8.64 -1.31
N ASN A 316 -8.46 9.93 -1.48
CA ASN A 316 -8.66 10.94 -0.45
C ASN A 316 -10.15 11.28 -0.24
N ARG A 317 -10.94 11.34 -1.33
CA ARG A 317 -12.41 11.47 -1.26
C ARG A 317 -13.07 10.28 -0.56
N GLU A 318 -12.47 9.09 -0.67
CA GLU A 318 -12.90 7.88 0.04
C GLU A 318 -12.42 7.82 1.52
N GLY A 319 -11.64 8.80 2.00
CA GLY A 319 -11.14 8.82 3.38
C GLY A 319 -10.17 7.69 3.72
N ARG A 320 -9.43 7.21 2.72
CA ARG A 320 -8.45 6.12 2.81
C ARG A 320 -6.99 6.60 2.81
N GLY A 321 -6.74 7.88 2.61
CA GLY A 321 -5.41 8.49 2.73
C GLY A 321 -5.27 9.25 4.04
N GLY A 322 -4.37 8.78 4.91
CA GLY A 322 -4.04 9.41 6.19
C GLY A 322 -4.81 8.84 7.37
#